data_AF-A0A8S8XFG4-F1
#
_entry.id   AF-A0A8S8XFG4-F1
#
_cell.length_a   1.000
_cell.length_b   1.000
_cell.length_c   1.000
_cell.angle_alpha   90.00
_cell.angle_beta   90.00
_cell.angle_gamma   90.00
#
_symmetry.space_group_name_H-M   'P 1'
#
loop_
_entity.id
_entity.type
_entity.pdbx_description
1 polymer ?
#
loop_
_entity_poly.entity_id
_entity_poly.type
_entity_poly.pdbx_seq_one_letter_code
_entity_poly.pdbx_strand_id
1 'polypeptide(L)'
;MFKINDYLEIKDMHIPYAYLDEFCSAFEKLLDNHSDQLVDVAVLSQFNGVPVTELEEDSRNALEGIGFKLAGERMIRGGVVDPQPREIAERALFHRHHLHQNSRLENEIQALDSVQEVRDDFGLRGRAEVYRVSLKNMASANQLHQGINLRGHQVWASYDHFSTLLAIRGEEPNEELLDVLEFFENHSDPNLFMERHAMKRAAFRKLIQPLLRSGHMVQDYRGGFRSVAPRRGLDPVILRRDIFEDLFLTIQ
;
A
#
# COMPACT_ATOMS: atom_id res chain seq x y z
N MET A 1 -9.93 -18.83 13.37
CA MET A 1 -9.17 -17.93 12.48
C MET A 1 -9.64 -16.52 12.74
N PHE A 2 -8.73 -15.55 12.85
CA PHE A 2 -9.10 -14.15 13.05
C PHE A 2 -8.34 -13.28 12.05
N LYS A 3 -9.03 -12.33 11.42
CA LYS A 3 -8.39 -11.31 10.60
C LYS A 3 -7.73 -10.29 11.54
N ILE A 4 -6.42 -10.10 11.42
CA ILE A 4 -5.68 -9.07 12.15
C ILE A 4 -5.01 -8.18 11.13
N ASN A 5 -5.51 -6.96 10.97
CA ASN A 5 -5.05 -6.01 9.96
C ASN A 5 -5.04 -6.63 8.55
N ASP A 6 -3.85 -6.92 8.01
CA ASP A 6 -3.60 -7.37 6.63
C ASP A 6 -3.26 -8.86 6.50
N TYR A 7 -3.28 -9.61 7.62
CA TYR A 7 -2.99 -11.04 7.60
C TYR A 7 -4.04 -11.86 8.36
N LEU A 8 -4.17 -13.12 7.97
CA LEU A 8 -5.06 -14.09 8.58
C LEU A 8 -4.28 -14.90 9.61
N GLU A 9 -4.61 -14.75 10.90
CA GLU A 9 -3.98 -15.54 11.95
C GLU A 9 -4.79 -16.81 12.24
N ILE A 10 -4.11 -17.95 12.14
CA ILE A 10 -4.63 -19.29 12.41
C ILE A 10 -3.85 -19.83 13.60
N LYS A 11 -4.47 -19.75 14.79
CA LYS A 11 -3.81 -20.16 16.04
C LYS A 11 -3.62 -21.67 16.11
N ASP A 12 -4.71 -22.40 15.89
CA ASP A 12 -4.72 -23.86 15.91
C ASP A 12 -5.91 -24.37 15.08
N MET A 13 -5.75 -25.57 14.54
CA MET A 13 -6.68 -26.16 13.59
C MET A 13 -6.75 -27.67 13.81
N HIS A 14 -7.94 -28.20 14.05
CA HIS A 14 -8.14 -29.61 14.36
C HIS A 14 -8.90 -30.31 13.23
N ILE A 15 -8.23 -31.24 12.54
CA ILE A 15 -8.78 -31.98 11.41
C ILE A 15 -8.38 -33.45 11.54
N PRO A 16 -9.33 -34.40 11.37
CA PRO A 16 -9.00 -35.82 11.32
C PRO A 16 -8.16 -36.12 10.07
N TYR A 17 -7.07 -36.88 10.23
CA TYR A 17 -6.14 -37.22 9.14
C TYR A 17 -6.81 -37.78 7.88
N ALA A 18 -7.90 -38.54 8.03
CA ALA A 18 -8.65 -39.11 6.91
C ALA A 18 -9.23 -38.07 5.94
N TYR A 19 -9.38 -36.81 6.37
CA TYR A 19 -9.96 -35.73 5.56
C TYR A 19 -8.93 -34.65 5.20
N LEU A 20 -7.62 -34.90 5.39
CA LEU A 20 -6.58 -33.89 5.21
C LEU A 20 -6.57 -33.31 3.79
N ASP A 21 -6.66 -34.17 2.77
CA ASP A 21 -6.60 -33.75 1.37
C ASP A 21 -7.84 -32.95 0.94
N GLU A 22 -9.03 -33.42 1.34
CA GLU A 22 -10.30 -32.72 1.10
C GLU A 22 -10.33 -31.37 1.82
N PHE A 23 -9.82 -31.35 3.06
CA PHE A 23 -9.67 -30.14 3.84
C PHE A 23 -8.73 -29.16 3.14
N CYS A 24 -7.52 -29.57 2.75
CA CYS A 24 -6.55 -28.70 2.09
C CYS A 24 -7.12 -28.09 0.81
N SER A 25 -7.85 -28.88 0.02
CA SER A 25 -8.52 -28.40 -1.20
C SER A 25 -9.61 -27.36 -0.92
N ALA A 26 -10.41 -27.55 0.13
CA ALA A 26 -11.43 -26.58 0.54
C ALA A 26 -10.81 -25.34 1.19
N PHE A 27 -9.73 -25.53 1.93
CA PHE A 27 -9.02 -24.49 2.66
C PHE A 27 -8.25 -23.57 1.72
N GLU A 28 -7.65 -24.11 0.67
CA GLU A 28 -7.05 -23.34 -0.40
C GLU A 28 -8.05 -22.35 -1.01
N LYS A 29 -9.25 -22.84 -1.39
CA LYS A 29 -10.32 -21.98 -1.92
C LYS A 29 -10.75 -20.89 -0.92
N LEU A 30 -10.79 -21.22 0.37
CA LEU A 30 -11.11 -20.25 1.42
C LEU A 30 -10.05 -19.17 1.56
N LEU A 31 -8.77 -19.54 1.44
CA LEU A 31 -7.65 -18.61 1.48
C LEU A 31 -7.63 -17.69 0.25
N ASP A 32 -7.94 -18.24 -0.93
CA ASP A 32 -8.06 -17.46 -2.17
C ASP A 32 -9.20 -16.43 -2.06
N ASN A 33 -10.37 -16.82 -1.53
CA ASN A 33 -11.47 -15.89 -1.26
C ASN A 33 -11.10 -14.79 -0.25
N HIS A 34 -10.21 -15.08 0.70
CA HIS A 34 -9.72 -14.07 1.64
C HIS A 34 -8.66 -13.15 1.01
N SER A 35 -7.91 -13.63 0.02
CA SER A 35 -7.00 -12.78 -0.76
C SER A 35 -7.77 -11.69 -1.53
N ASP A 36 -8.96 -12.01 -2.06
CA ASP A 36 -9.87 -11.03 -2.69
C ASP A 36 -10.36 -9.95 -1.71
N GLN A 37 -10.30 -10.22 -0.40
CA GLN A 37 -10.63 -9.29 0.69
C GLN A 37 -9.41 -8.54 1.25
N LEU A 38 -8.31 -8.48 0.49
CA LEU A 38 -7.05 -7.80 0.85
C LEU A 38 -6.33 -8.42 2.06
N VAL A 39 -6.36 -9.74 2.16
CA VAL A 39 -5.59 -10.48 3.17
C VAL A 39 -4.51 -11.28 2.45
N ASP A 40 -3.29 -10.71 2.42
CA ASP A 40 -2.22 -11.17 1.52
C ASP A 40 -1.34 -12.27 2.14
N VAL A 41 -1.46 -12.47 3.46
CA VAL A 41 -0.63 -13.40 4.22
C VAL A 41 -1.50 -14.21 5.19
N ALA A 42 -1.30 -15.52 5.21
CA ALA A 42 -1.87 -16.41 6.21
C ALA A 42 -0.75 -17.01 7.07
N VAL A 43 -0.95 -17.00 8.38
CA VAL A 43 0.04 -17.47 9.37
C VAL A 43 -0.58 -18.57 10.22
N LEU A 44 0.07 -19.74 10.24
CA LEU A 44 -0.32 -20.92 11.00
C LEU A 44 0.73 -21.20 12.09
N SER A 45 0.30 -21.32 13.34
CA SER A 45 1.19 -21.58 14.49
C SER A 45 1.12 -23.02 14.99
N GLN A 46 -0.08 -23.63 14.97
CA GLN A 46 -0.31 -25.01 15.43
C GLN A 46 -1.28 -25.74 14.50
N PHE A 47 -1.14 -27.05 14.43
CA PHE A 47 -2.01 -27.94 13.68
C PHE A 47 -2.23 -29.22 14.49
N ASN A 48 -3.48 -29.58 14.72
CA ASN A 48 -3.91 -30.66 15.62
C ASN A 48 -3.31 -30.54 17.04
N GLY A 49 -3.17 -29.31 17.56
CA GLY A 49 -2.58 -29.05 18.87
C GLY A 49 -1.06 -29.25 18.96
N VAL A 50 -0.40 -29.56 17.83
CA VAL A 50 1.06 -29.71 17.73
C VAL A 50 1.65 -28.46 17.07
N PRO A 51 2.79 -27.92 17.57
CA PRO A 51 3.50 -26.83 16.91
C PRO A 51 3.90 -27.19 15.48
N VAL A 52 3.82 -26.23 14.54
CA VAL A 52 4.13 -26.48 13.12
C VAL A 52 5.58 -26.92 12.87
N THR A 53 6.49 -26.62 13.79
CA THR A 53 7.91 -27.07 13.76
C THR A 53 8.05 -28.57 13.95
N GLU A 54 7.10 -29.20 14.64
CA GLU A 54 7.10 -30.62 15.03
C GLU A 54 6.09 -31.45 14.22
N LEU A 55 5.52 -30.90 13.15
CA LEU A 55 4.58 -31.61 12.29
C LEU A 55 5.20 -32.83 11.61
N GLU A 56 4.42 -33.90 11.52
CA GLU A 56 4.73 -35.08 10.72
C GLU A 56 4.85 -34.72 9.24
N GLU A 57 5.71 -35.44 8.50
CA GLU A 57 6.03 -35.15 7.09
C GLU A 57 4.78 -35.11 6.21
N ASP A 58 3.81 -36.01 6.41
CA ASP A 58 2.59 -36.05 5.61
C ASP A 58 1.74 -34.78 5.77
N SER A 59 1.59 -34.29 7.00
CA SER A 59 0.86 -33.05 7.30
C SER A 59 1.61 -31.82 6.81
N ARG A 60 2.94 -31.82 6.95
CA ARG A 60 3.80 -30.75 6.43
C ARG A 60 3.68 -30.67 4.90
N ASN A 61 3.81 -31.79 4.21
CA ASN A 61 3.74 -31.86 2.76
C ASN A 61 2.37 -31.42 2.23
N ALA A 62 1.28 -31.78 2.91
CA ALA A 62 -0.06 -31.33 2.55
C ALA A 62 -0.23 -29.81 2.70
N LEU A 63 0.32 -29.21 3.76
CA LEU A 63 0.30 -27.76 3.98
C LEU A 63 1.23 -27.00 3.03
N GLU A 64 2.39 -27.55 2.70
CA GLU A 64 3.31 -27.01 1.69
C GLU A 64 2.71 -27.09 0.29
N GLY A 65 1.93 -28.14 -0.01
CA GLY A 65 1.21 -28.31 -1.27
C GLY A 65 0.21 -27.20 -1.58
N ILE A 66 -0.40 -26.62 -0.54
CA ILE A 66 -1.27 -25.44 -0.66
C ILE A 66 -0.51 -24.11 -0.48
N GLY A 67 0.82 -24.12 -0.45
CA GLY A 67 1.67 -22.92 -0.50
C GLY A 67 2.15 -22.37 0.85
N PHE A 68 1.97 -23.07 1.98
CA PHE A 68 2.62 -22.67 3.24
C PHE A 68 4.12 -23.00 3.22
N LYS A 69 4.94 -22.17 3.85
CA LYS A 69 6.38 -22.43 4.08
C LYS A 69 6.72 -22.22 5.54
N LEU A 70 7.60 -23.06 6.09
CA LEU A 70 8.08 -22.91 7.46
C LEU A 70 9.03 -21.71 7.58
N ALA A 71 8.74 -20.80 8.52
CA ALA A 71 9.53 -19.61 8.83
C ALA A 71 9.63 -19.45 10.36
N GLY A 72 10.71 -19.97 10.94
CA GLY A 72 10.89 -19.99 12.39
C GLY A 72 9.86 -20.91 13.07
N GLU A 73 9.08 -20.38 14.01
CA GLU A 73 8.07 -21.11 14.78
C GLU A 73 6.68 -21.16 14.09
N ARG A 74 6.56 -20.66 12.86
CA ARG A 74 5.28 -20.52 12.16
C ARG A 74 5.38 -20.98 10.71
N MET A 75 4.26 -21.41 10.14
CA MET A 75 4.11 -21.62 8.70
C MET A 75 3.38 -20.44 8.09
N ILE A 76 3.89 -19.91 6.98
CA ILE A 76 3.36 -18.71 6.33
C ILE A 76 3.05 -19.02 4.86
N ARG A 77 1.87 -18.65 4.40
CA ARG A 77 1.45 -18.67 2.98
C ARG A 77 1.17 -17.24 2.53
N GLY A 78 1.67 -16.87 1.35
CA GLY A 78 1.59 -15.50 0.82
C GLY A 78 2.96 -15.00 0.37
N GLY A 79 3.14 -13.69 0.26
CA GLY A 79 4.44 -13.06 -0.04
C GLY A 79 5.45 -13.26 1.09
N VAL A 80 5.94 -14.49 1.28
CA VAL A 80 6.92 -14.80 2.32
C VAL A 80 8.28 -14.31 1.86
N VAL A 81 8.73 -13.27 2.55
CA VAL A 81 10.13 -12.83 2.61
C VAL A 81 10.95 -14.04 3.06
N ASP A 82 11.71 -14.61 2.14
CA ASP A 82 12.81 -15.52 2.45
C ASP A 82 13.68 -14.87 3.53
N PRO A 83 13.76 -15.41 4.76
CA PRO A 83 14.57 -14.83 5.82
C PRO A 83 16.04 -15.10 5.49
N GLN A 84 16.57 -14.32 4.54
CA GLN A 84 17.99 -14.27 4.23
C GLN A 84 18.78 -13.96 5.51
N PRO A 85 19.98 -14.53 5.68
CA PRO A 85 20.85 -14.18 6.79
C PRO A 85 20.98 -12.67 6.94
N ARG A 86 20.93 -12.18 8.18
CA ARG A 86 20.84 -10.74 8.49
C ARG A 86 21.88 -9.90 7.74
N GLU A 87 23.12 -10.36 7.64
CA GLU A 87 24.19 -9.66 6.92
C GLU A 87 23.91 -9.53 5.41
N ILE A 88 23.32 -10.55 4.80
CA ILE A 88 22.97 -10.55 3.38
C ILE A 88 21.74 -9.67 3.16
N ALA A 89 20.74 -9.75 4.04
CA ALA A 89 19.56 -8.91 4.00
C ALA A 89 19.93 -7.42 4.17
N GLU A 90 20.77 -7.09 5.15
CA GLU A 90 21.26 -5.73 5.37
C GLU A 90 22.06 -5.25 4.15
N ARG A 91 23.01 -6.04 3.66
CA ARG A 91 23.81 -5.65 2.48
C ARG A 91 22.94 -5.47 1.23
N ALA A 92 21.95 -6.31 1.02
CA ALA A 92 20.96 -6.17 -0.04
C ALA A 92 20.12 -4.90 0.13
N LEU A 93 19.68 -4.58 1.35
CA LEU A 93 18.98 -3.33 1.69
C LEU A 93 19.85 -2.10 1.40
N PHE A 94 21.11 -2.09 1.85
CA PHE A 94 22.05 -1.00 1.55
C PHE A 94 22.28 -0.88 0.04
N HIS A 95 22.37 -1.99 -0.69
CA HIS A 95 22.57 -1.98 -2.13
C HIS A 95 21.34 -1.46 -2.88
N ARG A 96 20.14 -1.96 -2.53
CA ARG A 96 18.83 -1.61 -3.10
C ARG A 96 18.41 -0.18 -2.83
N HIS A 97 18.78 0.36 -1.66
CA HIS A 97 18.53 1.76 -1.31
C HIS A 97 19.67 2.70 -1.69
N HIS A 98 20.64 2.26 -2.49
CA HIS A 98 21.75 3.11 -2.95
C HIS A 98 22.56 3.75 -1.81
N LEU A 99 22.73 3.02 -0.70
CA LEU A 99 23.51 3.41 0.47
C LEU A 99 24.84 2.66 0.56
N HIS A 100 25.02 1.57 -0.20
CA HIS A 100 26.25 0.81 -0.29
C HIS A 100 27.31 1.54 -1.13
N GLN A 101 28.60 1.44 -0.80
CA GLN A 101 29.69 2.17 -1.47
C GLN A 101 29.67 2.05 -3.01
N ASN A 102 29.33 0.86 -3.53
CA ASN A 102 29.32 0.58 -4.97
C ASN A 102 28.02 1.00 -5.70
N SER A 103 26.92 1.19 -4.97
CA SER A 103 25.62 1.58 -5.54
C SER A 103 25.18 2.98 -5.11
N ARG A 104 26.01 3.67 -4.32
CA ARG A 104 25.73 5.00 -3.79
C ARG A 104 25.70 6.03 -4.90
N LEU A 105 24.65 6.83 -4.89
CA LEU A 105 24.43 7.88 -5.86
C LEU A 105 25.29 9.09 -5.54
N GLU A 106 25.78 9.77 -6.58
CA GLU A 106 26.81 10.81 -6.45
C GLU A 106 26.28 12.04 -5.70
N ASN A 107 24.99 12.32 -5.83
CA ASN A 107 24.34 13.45 -5.20
C ASN A 107 22.90 13.13 -4.73
N GLU A 108 22.40 14.01 -3.87
CA GLU A 108 21.07 13.89 -3.24
C GLU A 108 19.93 13.89 -4.28
N ILE A 109 20.13 14.56 -5.42
CA ILE A 109 19.16 14.66 -6.52
C ILE A 109 19.00 13.31 -7.25
N GLN A 110 20.10 12.65 -7.59
CA GLN A 110 20.03 11.30 -8.18
C GLN A 110 19.46 10.28 -7.19
N ALA A 111 19.78 10.43 -5.90
CA ALA A 111 19.16 9.64 -4.84
C ALA A 111 17.64 9.80 -4.80
N LEU A 112 17.15 11.03 -4.97
CA LEU A 112 15.72 11.32 -5.09
C LEU A 112 15.07 10.65 -6.32
N ASP A 113 15.71 10.67 -7.48
CA ASP A 113 15.16 10.08 -8.73
C ASP A 113 15.05 8.54 -8.68
N SER A 114 15.93 7.88 -7.92
CA SER A 114 15.93 6.42 -7.78
C SER A 114 14.85 5.88 -6.83
N VAL A 115 14.16 6.76 -6.11
CA VAL A 115 13.16 6.39 -5.10
C VAL A 115 11.82 6.19 -5.80
N GLN A 116 11.34 4.94 -5.83
CA GLN A 116 9.96 4.67 -6.24
C GLN A 116 8.99 5.35 -5.26
N GLU A 117 8.26 6.33 -5.78
CA GLU A 117 7.35 7.19 -5.04
C GLU A 117 6.05 6.44 -4.74
N VAL A 118 5.84 6.11 -3.46
CA VAL A 118 4.56 6.17 -2.73
C VAL A 118 4.83 5.64 -1.32
N ARG A 119 4.85 6.55 -0.34
CA ARG A 119 4.82 6.16 1.08
C ARG A 119 4.09 7.21 1.93
N ASP A 120 3.64 6.77 3.10
CA ASP A 120 3.00 7.60 4.11
C ASP A 120 3.91 8.76 4.57
N ASP A 121 3.29 9.76 5.19
CA ASP A 121 3.99 10.95 5.69
C ASP A 121 5.16 10.59 6.63
N PHE A 122 5.07 9.47 7.36
CA PHE A 122 6.14 8.96 8.22
C PHE A 122 7.33 8.42 7.41
N GLY A 123 7.09 7.55 6.43
CA GLY A 123 8.13 6.98 5.58
C GLY A 123 8.83 8.04 4.72
N LEU A 124 8.08 9.02 4.20
CA LEU A 124 8.66 10.12 3.43
C LEU A 124 9.50 11.05 4.32
N ARG A 125 9.06 11.33 5.56
CA ARG A 125 9.86 12.10 6.53
C ARG A 125 11.14 11.39 6.94
N GLY A 126 11.07 10.10 7.25
CA GLY A 126 12.25 9.32 7.62
C GLY A 126 13.31 9.30 6.52
N ARG A 127 12.89 9.20 5.24
CA ARG A 127 13.82 9.29 4.10
C ARG A 127 14.34 10.69 3.86
N ALA A 128 13.48 11.71 3.97
CA ALA A 128 13.90 13.10 3.89
C ALA A 128 14.99 13.41 4.94
N GLU A 129 14.86 12.88 6.15
CA GLU A 129 15.87 12.97 7.21
C GLU A 129 17.18 12.24 6.85
N VAL A 130 17.10 11.00 6.33
CA VAL A 130 18.28 10.25 5.86
C VAL A 130 19.06 11.00 4.79
N TYR A 131 18.35 11.62 3.84
CA TYR A 131 18.94 12.41 2.77
C TYR A 131 19.22 13.87 3.16
N ARG A 132 18.91 14.29 4.39
CA ARG A 132 19.06 15.66 4.89
C ARG A 132 18.33 16.72 4.04
N VAL A 133 17.26 16.33 3.38
CA VAL A 133 16.40 17.21 2.58
C VAL A 133 15.09 17.47 3.35
N SER A 134 14.51 18.66 3.21
CA SER A 134 13.19 18.91 3.80
C SER A 134 12.08 18.17 3.03
N LEU A 135 11.05 17.71 3.74
CA LEU A 135 9.86 17.08 3.12
C LEU A 135 9.27 17.93 1.99
N LYS A 136 9.23 19.25 2.17
CA LYS A 136 8.69 20.18 1.17
C LYS A 136 9.56 20.25 -0.08
N ASN A 137 10.89 20.19 0.07
CA ASN A 137 11.80 20.18 -1.07
C ASN A 137 11.71 18.84 -1.81
N MET A 138 11.61 17.73 -1.07
CA MET A 138 11.41 16.39 -1.63
C MET A 138 10.09 16.30 -2.40
N ALA A 139 8.98 16.78 -1.81
CA ALA A 139 7.69 16.84 -2.49
C ALA A 139 7.71 17.79 -3.71
N SER A 140 8.43 18.90 -3.63
CA SER A 140 8.55 19.86 -4.74
C SER A 140 9.38 19.33 -5.91
N ALA A 141 10.49 18.63 -5.64
CA ALA A 141 11.35 18.07 -6.67
C ALA A 141 10.59 17.06 -7.53
N ASN A 142 9.73 16.28 -6.86
CA ASN A 142 9.02 15.16 -7.43
C ASN A 142 7.56 15.48 -7.81
N GLN A 143 7.14 16.74 -7.63
CA GLN A 143 5.77 17.20 -7.89
C GLN A 143 4.72 16.32 -7.19
N LEU A 144 5.03 15.90 -5.95
CA LEU A 144 4.16 15.05 -5.15
C LEU A 144 2.94 15.83 -4.69
N HIS A 145 1.83 15.12 -4.64
CA HIS A 145 0.57 15.58 -4.12
C HIS A 145 0.28 14.87 -2.80
N GLN A 146 -0.44 15.54 -1.93
CA GLN A 146 -0.92 14.99 -0.68
C GLN A 146 -2.40 14.58 -0.84
N GLY A 147 -2.70 13.33 -0.50
CA GLY A 147 -4.03 12.75 -0.63
C GLY A 147 -4.22 11.59 0.33
N ILE A 148 -5.27 10.79 0.10
CA ILE A 148 -5.62 9.66 0.96
C ILE A 148 -5.41 8.34 0.22
N ASN A 149 -4.77 7.37 0.86
CA ASN A 149 -4.56 6.02 0.30
C ASN A 149 -5.81 5.11 0.44
N LEU A 150 -5.76 3.86 -0.03
CA LEU A 150 -6.89 2.92 0.09
C LEU A 150 -7.29 2.61 1.55
N ARG A 151 -6.40 2.87 2.52
CA ARG A 151 -6.61 2.62 3.96
C ARG A 151 -7.10 3.84 4.72
N GLY A 152 -7.31 4.99 4.07
CA GLY A 152 -7.77 6.21 4.72
C GLY A 152 -6.66 7.06 5.35
N HIS A 153 -5.38 6.73 5.14
CA HIS A 153 -4.24 7.49 5.66
C HIS A 153 -3.79 8.58 4.68
N GLN A 154 -3.31 9.70 5.23
CA GLN A 154 -2.73 10.79 4.46
C GLN A 154 -1.33 10.43 3.97
N VAL A 155 -1.11 10.48 2.66
CA VAL A 155 0.14 10.07 2.01
C VAL A 155 0.57 11.08 0.95
N TRP A 156 1.84 11.03 0.58
CA TRP A 156 2.40 11.79 -0.54
C TRP A 156 2.66 10.85 -1.72
N ALA A 157 2.15 11.20 -2.90
CA ALA A 157 2.31 10.38 -4.11
C ALA A 157 2.18 11.23 -5.38
N SER A 158 2.56 10.66 -6.52
CA SER A 158 2.34 11.28 -7.83
C SER A 158 0.84 11.41 -8.13
N TYR A 159 0.49 12.32 -9.05
CA TYR A 159 -0.90 12.47 -9.49
C TYR A 159 -1.44 11.19 -10.13
N ASP A 160 -0.62 10.50 -10.95
CA ASP A 160 -1.00 9.26 -11.62
C ASP A 160 -1.36 8.15 -10.62
N HIS A 161 -0.63 8.09 -9.49
CA HIS A 161 -0.96 7.18 -8.42
C HIS A 161 -2.35 7.45 -7.85
N PHE A 162 -2.68 8.70 -7.52
CA PHE A 162 -4.03 9.03 -7.02
C PHE A 162 -5.13 8.81 -8.05
N SER A 163 -4.86 9.04 -9.34
CA SER A 163 -5.78 8.70 -10.44
C SER A 163 -6.08 7.21 -10.49
N THR A 164 -5.06 6.39 -10.25
CA THR A 164 -5.20 4.93 -10.20
C THR A 164 -5.92 4.48 -8.93
N LEU A 165 -5.62 5.07 -7.77
CA LEU A 165 -6.35 4.82 -6.53
C LEU A 165 -7.84 5.12 -6.66
N LEU A 166 -8.18 6.24 -7.32
CA LEU A 166 -9.56 6.63 -7.57
C LEU A 166 -10.27 5.62 -8.48
N ALA A 167 -9.60 5.16 -9.55
CA ALA A 167 -10.13 4.12 -10.42
C ALA A 167 -10.40 2.80 -9.67
N ILE A 168 -9.54 2.43 -8.73
CA ILE A 168 -9.72 1.21 -7.89
C ILE A 168 -10.90 1.36 -6.92
N ARG A 169 -11.10 2.57 -6.36
CA ARG A 169 -12.26 2.85 -5.49
C ARG A 169 -13.57 2.73 -6.24
N GLY A 170 -13.61 3.17 -7.50
CA GLY A 170 -14.81 3.14 -8.32
C GLY A 170 -15.96 3.98 -7.74
N GLU A 171 -15.64 4.98 -6.92
CA GLU A 171 -16.61 5.93 -6.37
C GLU A 171 -16.81 7.08 -7.35
N GLU A 172 -18.07 7.46 -7.58
CA GLU A 172 -18.39 8.67 -8.33
C GLU A 172 -18.29 9.90 -7.43
N PRO A 173 -17.94 11.08 -7.99
CA PRO A 173 -17.90 12.32 -7.23
C PRO A 173 -19.30 12.71 -6.78
N ASN A 174 -19.40 13.41 -5.65
CA ASN A 174 -20.66 14.00 -5.21
C ASN A 174 -21.14 15.02 -6.24
N GLU A 175 -22.35 14.83 -6.78
CA GLU A 175 -22.98 15.70 -7.78
C GLU A 175 -23.03 17.17 -7.35
N GLU A 176 -23.24 17.42 -6.05
CA GLU A 176 -23.30 18.79 -5.48
C GLU A 176 -21.95 19.51 -5.48
N LEU A 177 -20.84 18.80 -5.72
CA LEU A 177 -19.47 19.32 -5.67
C LEU A 177 -18.76 19.28 -7.03
N LEU A 178 -19.50 19.00 -8.11
CA LEU A 178 -18.94 18.95 -9.47
C LEU A 178 -18.37 20.29 -9.92
N ASP A 179 -19.01 21.40 -9.53
CA ASP A 179 -18.56 22.76 -9.81
C ASP A 179 -17.20 23.07 -9.16
N VAL A 180 -16.98 22.56 -7.94
CA VAL A 180 -15.70 22.64 -7.23
C VAL A 180 -14.63 21.87 -8.01
N LEU A 181 -14.95 20.65 -8.46
CA LEU A 181 -14.01 19.82 -9.21
C LEU A 181 -13.66 20.44 -10.57
N GLU A 182 -14.62 21.00 -11.28
CA GLU A 182 -14.39 21.68 -12.57
C GLU A 182 -13.48 22.91 -12.41
N PHE A 183 -13.66 23.68 -11.33
CA PHE A 183 -12.76 24.79 -11.02
C PHE A 183 -11.32 24.30 -10.79
N PHE A 184 -11.14 23.26 -9.96
CA PHE A 184 -9.82 22.75 -9.59
C PHE A 184 -9.16 21.82 -10.62
N GLU A 185 -9.84 21.56 -11.73
CA GLU A 185 -9.23 20.95 -12.92
C GLU A 185 -8.35 21.96 -13.66
N ASN A 186 -8.83 23.21 -13.75
CA ASN A 186 -8.20 24.27 -14.53
C ASN A 186 -7.45 25.32 -13.69
N HIS A 187 -7.69 25.36 -12.38
CA HIS A 187 -7.06 26.29 -11.44
C HIS A 187 -6.57 25.54 -10.21
N SER A 188 -5.47 25.97 -9.60
CA SER A 188 -4.97 25.33 -8.37
C SER A 188 -5.05 26.21 -7.13
N ASP A 189 -5.36 27.51 -7.28
CA ASP A 189 -5.35 28.46 -6.18
C ASP A 189 -6.68 28.48 -5.41
N PRO A 190 -6.71 28.04 -4.13
CA PRO A 190 -7.91 28.11 -3.31
C PRO A 190 -8.34 29.53 -2.97
N ASN A 191 -7.43 30.52 -2.99
CA ASN A 191 -7.79 31.91 -2.68
C ASN A 191 -8.67 32.50 -3.77
N LEU A 192 -8.34 32.23 -5.04
CA LEU A 192 -9.16 32.64 -6.18
C LEU A 192 -10.59 32.06 -6.09
N PHE A 193 -10.72 30.79 -5.71
CA PHE A 193 -12.03 30.17 -5.50
C PHE A 193 -12.79 30.87 -4.37
N MET A 194 -12.14 31.06 -3.21
CA MET A 194 -12.76 31.70 -2.05
C MET A 194 -13.22 33.13 -2.35
N GLU A 195 -12.44 33.91 -3.10
CA GLU A 195 -12.80 35.28 -3.49
C GLU A 195 -14.03 35.30 -4.40
N ARG A 196 -14.07 34.44 -5.44
CA ARG A 196 -15.21 34.34 -6.37
C ARG A 196 -16.51 33.97 -5.66
N HIS A 197 -16.44 33.14 -4.64
CA HIS A 197 -17.60 32.66 -3.88
C HIS A 197 -17.81 33.41 -2.55
N ALA A 198 -17.09 34.52 -2.32
CA ALA A 198 -17.15 35.30 -1.07
C ALA A 198 -17.06 34.43 0.21
N MET A 199 -16.19 33.42 0.17
CA MET A 199 -16.14 32.35 1.15
C MET A 199 -14.97 32.51 2.13
N LYS A 200 -15.21 32.24 3.41
CA LYS A 200 -14.15 32.17 4.43
C LYS A 200 -13.40 30.84 4.37
N ARG A 201 -12.11 30.85 4.73
CA ARG A 201 -11.22 29.66 4.79
C ARG A 201 -11.80 28.45 5.52
N ALA A 202 -12.58 28.67 6.59
CA ALA A 202 -13.21 27.59 7.35
C ALA A 202 -14.37 26.93 6.58
N ALA A 203 -15.17 27.72 5.85
CA ALA A 203 -16.24 27.21 4.99
C ALA A 203 -15.64 26.44 3.80
N PHE A 204 -14.58 26.98 3.19
CA PHE A 204 -13.84 26.29 2.12
C PHE A 204 -13.33 24.92 2.59
N ARG A 205 -12.65 24.87 3.75
CA ARG A 205 -12.17 23.59 4.31
C ARG A 205 -13.29 22.56 4.52
N LYS A 206 -14.49 22.99 4.96
CA LYS A 206 -15.64 22.10 5.12
C LYS A 206 -16.17 21.62 3.77
N LEU A 207 -16.21 22.49 2.76
CA LEU A 207 -16.67 22.19 1.40
C LEU A 207 -15.80 21.11 0.75
N ILE A 208 -14.47 21.25 0.83
CA ILE A 208 -13.54 20.37 0.11
C ILE A 208 -13.22 19.06 0.84
N GLN A 209 -13.50 18.98 2.14
CA GLN A 209 -13.15 17.81 2.96
C GLN A 209 -13.72 16.48 2.44
N PRO A 210 -14.97 16.40 1.94
CA PRO A 210 -15.50 15.18 1.32
C PRO A 210 -14.73 14.76 0.06
N LEU A 211 -14.28 15.71 -0.77
CA LEU A 211 -13.51 15.44 -1.99
C LEU A 211 -12.11 14.92 -1.69
N LEU A 212 -11.45 15.49 -0.67
CA LEU A 212 -10.17 14.98 -0.17
C LEU A 212 -10.31 13.55 0.38
N ARG A 213 -11.43 13.25 1.05
CA ARG A 213 -11.67 11.93 1.65
C ARG A 213 -11.94 10.84 0.62
N SER A 214 -12.78 11.14 -0.37
CA SER A 214 -13.08 10.23 -1.49
C SER A 214 -11.91 10.12 -2.48
N GLY A 215 -10.96 11.07 -2.46
CA GLY A 215 -9.79 11.10 -3.33
C GLY A 215 -10.02 11.74 -4.69
N HIS A 216 -11.19 12.33 -4.91
CA HIS A 216 -11.49 13.15 -6.09
C HIS A 216 -10.70 14.46 -6.12
N MET A 217 -10.04 14.82 -5.02
CA MET A 217 -9.18 16.00 -4.96
C MET A 217 -7.93 15.72 -4.13
N VAL A 218 -6.81 16.32 -4.53
CA VAL A 218 -5.52 16.25 -3.85
C VAL A 218 -4.96 17.65 -3.62
N GLN A 219 -4.05 17.77 -2.65
CA GLN A 219 -3.36 19.01 -2.35
C GLN A 219 -1.94 18.98 -2.94
N ASP A 220 -1.53 20.03 -3.64
CA ASP A 220 -0.16 20.18 -4.15
C ASP A 220 0.82 20.56 -3.03
N TYR A 221 2.12 20.29 -3.21
CA TYR A 221 3.20 20.67 -2.29
C TYR A 221 3.29 22.18 -2.04
N ARG A 222 2.72 23.00 -2.95
CA ARG A 222 2.60 24.47 -2.81
C ARG A 222 1.38 24.91 -1.99
N GLY A 223 0.53 23.97 -1.59
CA GLY A 223 -0.72 24.23 -0.88
C GLY A 223 -1.91 24.57 -1.78
N GLY A 224 -1.75 24.43 -3.11
CA GLY A 224 -2.86 24.45 -4.06
C GLY A 224 -3.67 23.14 -4.05
N PHE A 225 -4.76 23.09 -4.79
CA PHE A 225 -5.58 21.88 -4.93
C PHE A 225 -5.72 21.48 -6.39
N ARG A 226 -5.95 20.20 -6.64
CA ARG A 226 -6.15 19.67 -7.98
C ARG A 226 -7.20 18.56 -7.98
N SER A 227 -8.08 18.59 -8.96
CA SER A 227 -9.07 17.53 -9.19
C SER A 227 -8.41 16.28 -9.78
N VAL A 228 -8.83 15.12 -9.30
CA VAL A 228 -8.33 13.81 -9.74
C VAL A 228 -9.39 13.16 -10.62
N ALA A 229 -9.01 12.84 -11.85
CA ALA A 229 -9.84 12.02 -12.73
C ALA A 229 -9.43 10.54 -12.60
N PRO A 230 -10.38 9.59 -12.58
CA PRO A 230 -10.04 8.17 -12.54
C PRO A 230 -9.38 7.75 -13.85
N ARG A 231 -8.36 6.91 -13.74
CA ARG A 231 -7.68 6.33 -14.91
C ARG A 231 -8.66 5.45 -15.69
N ARG A 232 -8.86 5.75 -16.98
CA ARG A 232 -9.81 5.04 -17.85
C ARG A 232 -9.11 3.94 -18.65
N GLY A 233 -9.81 2.83 -18.91
CA GLY A 233 -9.39 1.81 -19.87
C GLY A 233 -8.64 0.60 -19.31
N LEU A 234 -8.52 0.46 -17.98
CA LEU A 234 -7.93 -0.71 -17.32
C LEU A 234 -8.92 -1.29 -16.32
N ASP A 235 -8.97 -2.61 -16.22
CA ASP A 235 -9.82 -3.31 -15.24
C ASP A 235 -9.34 -2.95 -13.82
N PRO A 236 -10.24 -2.49 -12.92
CA PRO A 236 -9.92 -2.22 -11.52
C PRO A 236 -9.19 -3.37 -10.81
N VAL A 237 -9.43 -4.63 -11.20
CA VAL A 237 -8.75 -5.82 -10.66
C VAL A 237 -7.28 -5.87 -11.07
N ILE A 238 -6.98 -5.52 -12.33
CA ILE A 238 -5.60 -5.45 -12.85
C ILE A 238 -4.85 -4.28 -12.21
N LEU A 239 -5.48 -3.10 -12.15
CA LEU A 239 -4.89 -1.92 -11.49
C LEU A 239 -4.60 -2.18 -10.01
N ARG A 240 -5.48 -2.92 -9.34
CA ARG A 240 -5.31 -3.31 -7.95
C ARG A 240 -4.06 -4.19 -7.79
N ARG A 241 -3.90 -5.21 -8.65
CA ARG A 241 -2.73 -6.09 -8.64
C ARG A 241 -1.43 -5.33 -8.89
N ASP A 242 -1.41 -4.45 -9.89
CA ASP A 242 -0.23 -3.65 -10.24
C ASP A 242 0.18 -2.70 -9.10
N ILE A 243 -0.79 -2.03 -8.47
CA ILE A 243 -0.50 -1.20 -7.28
C ILE A 243 0.02 -2.04 -6.12
N PHE A 244 -0.53 -3.24 -5.89
CA PHE A 244 -0.02 -4.10 -4.82
C PHE A 244 1.42 -4.52 -5.09
N GLU A 245 1.76 -4.92 -6.33
CA GLU A 245 3.15 -5.23 -6.69
C GLU A 245 4.08 -4.02 -6.46
N ASP A 246 3.69 -2.80 -6.84
CA ASP A 246 4.45 -1.58 -6.55
C ASP A 246 4.58 -1.30 -5.04
N LEU A 247 3.52 -1.53 -4.27
CA LEU A 247 3.51 -1.35 -2.81
C LEU A 247 4.36 -2.42 -2.10
N PHE A 248 4.48 -3.63 -2.63
CA PHE A 248 5.35 -4.66 -2.08
C PHE A 248 6.83 -4.42 -2.45
N LEU A 249 7.09 -3.87 -3.64
CA LEU A 249 8.45 -3.49 -4.08
C LEU A 249 9.04 -2.33 -3.27
N THR A 250 8.22 -1.49 -2.64
CA THR A 250 8.70 -0.40 -1.77
C THR A 250 8.80 -0.77 -0.27
N ILE A 251 8.36 -1.97 0.15
CA ILE A 251 8.58 -2.49 1.54
C ILE A 251 9.91 -3.26 1.66
N GLN A 252 10.54 -3.62 0.55
CA GLN A 252 11.85 -4.27 0.50
C GLN A 252 12.98 -3.28 0.14
#